data_AF-A0A2M8C249-F1
#
_entry.id   AF-A0A2M8C249-F1
#
_cell.length_a   1.000
_cell.length_b   1.000
_cell.length_c   1.000
_cell.angle_alpha   90.00
_cell.angle_beta   90.00
_cell.angle_gamma   90.00
#
_symmetry.space_group_name_H-M   'P 1'
#
loop_
_entity.id
_entity.type
_entity.pdbx_description
1 polymer ?
#
loop_
_entity_poly.entity_id
_entity_poly.type
_entity_poly.pdbx_seq_one_letter_code
_entity_poly.pdbx_strand_id
1 'polypeptide(L)' 'MRRGCIAMGKIECDDCHRALNYGERYLVIGDEKGEKKRFCVDCCLSHGYASYRVEKGKETITFLPKQ' A
#
# COMPACT_ATOMS: atom_id res chain seq x y z
N MET A 1 -4.84 -0.89 -9.69
CA MET A 1 -3.97 -0.66 -8.50
C MET A 1 -2.64 -0.04 -8.94
N ARG A 2 -2.09 0.92 -8.18
CA ARG A 2 -0.75 1.51 -8.36
C ARG A 2 0.12 1.12 -7.17
N ARG A 3 1.22 0.40 -7.42
CA ARG A 3 2.01 -0.35 -6.41
C ARG A 3 3.37 0.28 -6.03
N GLY A 4 3.66 1.47 -6.54
CA GLY A 4 4.95 2.16 -6.37
C GLY A 4 4.81 3.58 -5.81
N CYS A 5 3.73 3.86 -5.09
CA CYS A 5 3.51 5.19 -4.57
C CYS A 5 4.35 5.43 -3.31
N ILE A 6 5.00 6.60 -3.26
CA ILE A 6 5.82 7.06 -2.14
C ILE A 6 5.23 8.39 -1.67
N ALA A 7 5.01 8.54 -0.37
CA ALA A 7 4.48 9.76 0.20
C ALA A 7 5.52 10.88 0.08
N MET A 8 5.20 11.91 -0.70
CA MET A 8 6.00 13.14 -0.83
C MET A 8 5.40 14.33 -0.06
N GLY A 9 4.23 14.15 0.56
CA GLY A 9 3.51 15.17 1.31
C GLY A 9 2.49 14.52 2.23
N LYS A 10 1.49 15.29 2.68
CA LYS A 10 0.41 14.77 3.54
C LYS A 10 -0.43 13.76 2.77
N ILE A 11 -0.17 12.47 3.01
CA ILE A 11 -0.98 11.35 2.53
C ILE A 11 -1.57 10.67 3.76
N GLU A 12 -2.86 10.38 3.72
CA GLU A 12 -3.56 9.63 4.78
C GLU A 12 -3.97 8.26 4.24
N CYS A 13 -3.91 7.24 5.09
CA CYS A 13 -4.48 5.95 4.81
C CYS A 13 -6.00 5.99 4.99
N ASP A 14 -6.77 5.61 3.97
CA ASP A 14 -8.23 5.64 3.99
C ASP A 14 -8.88 4.52 4.84
N ASP A 15 -8.10 3.83 5.68
CA ASP A 15 -8.53 2.69 6.50
C ASP A 15 -8.21 2.93 7.98
N CYS A 16 -6.92 3.03 8.32
CA CYS A 16 -6.49 3.35 9.68
C CYS A 16 -6.42 4.85 9.97
N HIS A 17 -6.68 5.73 8.99
CA HIS A 17 -6.59 7.19 9.10
C HIS A 17 -5.23 7.73 9.57
N ARG A 18 -4.19 6.89 9.55
CA ARG A 18 -2.83 7.30 9.88
C ARG A 18 -2.28 8.17 8.76
N ALA A 19 -1.66 9.29 9.13
CA ALA A 19 -0.83 10.07 8.22
C ALA A 19 0.48 9.33 7.90
N LEU A 20 0.82 9.26 6.62
CA LEU A 20 2.07 8.69 6.14
C LEU A 20 3.17 9.74 6.20
N ASN A 21 4.33 9.33 6.69
CA ASN A 21 5.55 10.10 6.71
C ASN A 21 6.18 10.18 5.32
N TYR A 22 7.01 11.21 5.12
CA TYR A 22 7.78 11.34 3.89
C TYR A 22 8.61 10.08 3.61
N GLY A 23 8.54 9.58 2.38
CA GLY A 23 9.24 8.36 1.97
C GLY A 23 8.50 7.05 2.27
N GLU A 24 7.41 7.06 3.04
CA GLU A 24 6.61 5.86 3.26
C GLU A 24 5.92 5.40 1.98
N ARG A 25 5.90 4.09 1.77
CA ARG A 25 5.21 3.46 0.64
C ARG A 25 3.74 3.29 0.93
N TYR A 26 2.92 3.36 -0.10
CA TYR A 26 1.49 3.10 -0.03
C TYR A 26 0.94 2.53 -1.33
N LEU A 27 -0.23 1.92 -1.23
CA LEU A 27 -0.96 1.36 -2.38
C LEU A 27 -2.13 2.28 -2.72
N VAL A 28 -2.35 2.51 -4.02
CA VAL A 28 -3.60 3.11 -4.50
C VAL A 28 -4.41 2.05 -5.24
N ILE A 29 -5.63 1.77 -4.79
CA ILE A 29 -6.60 0.96 -5.52
C ILE A 29 -7.71 1.87 -6.05
N GLY A 30 -8.15 1.61 -7.28
CA GLY A 30 -9.38 2.21 -7.81
C GLY A 30 -10.51 1.22 -7.56
N ASP A 31 -11.68 1.70 -7.17
CA ASP A 31 -12.91 0.91 -7.20
C ASP A 31 -13.59 0.97 -8.58
N GLU A 32 -14.67 0.20 -8.75
CA GLU A 32 -15.44 0.13 -10.00
C GLU A 32 -16.11 1.47 -10.36
N LYS A 33 -16.26 2.38 -9.39
CA LYS A 33 -16.80 3.73 -9.59
C LYS A 33 -15.72 4.76 -9.92
N GLY A 34 -14.45 4.35 -9.97
CA GLY A 34 -13.30 5.21 -10.26
C GLY A 34 -12.78 5.97 -9.04
N GLU A 35 -13.33 5.74 -7.84
CA GLU A 35 -12.81 6.33 -6.61
C GLU A 35 -11.49 5.65 -6.23
N LYS A 36 -10.51 6.46 -5.84
CA LYS A 36 -9.17 6.00 -5.49
C LYS A 36 -9.02 5.95 -3.98
N LYS A 37 -8.79 4.75 -3.45
CA LYS A 37 -8.43 4.54 -2.04
C LYS A 37 -6.93 4.31 -1.89
N ARG A 38 -6.37 4.84 -0.81
CA ARG A 38 -4.95 4.83 -0.43
C ARG A 38 -4.81 4.01 0.84
N PHE A 39 -3.90 3.04 0.81
CA PHE A 39 -3.63 2.15 1.94
C PHE A 39 -2.15 2.21 2.30
N CYS A 40 -1.84 2.39 3.59
CA CYS A 40 -0.48 2.21 4.09
C CYS A 40 -0.05 0.74 3.94
N VAL A 41 1.25 0.48 4.08
CA VAL A 41 1.81 -0.88 4.00
C VAL A 41 1.13 -1.83 5.00
N ASP A 42 0.89 -1.39 6.23
CA ASP A 42 0.31 -2.24 7.28
C ASP A 42 -1.12 -2.69 6.93
N CYS A 43 -1.96 -1.75 6.48
CA CYS A 43 -3.29 -2.07 5.98
C CYS A 43 -3.21 -2.96 4.73
N CYS A 44 -2.24 -2.74 3.83
CA CYS A 44 -2.07 -3.63 2.68
C CYS A 44 -1.79 -5.07 3.10
N LEU A 45 -0.97 -5.28 4.14
CA LEU A 45 -0.68 -6.61 4.68
C LEU A 45 -1.93 -7.22 5.32
N SER A 46 -2.66 -6.45 6.13
CA SER A 46 -3.87 -6.91 6.82
C SER A 46 -4.99 -7.29 5.85
N HIS A 47 -5.17 -6.54 4.76
CA HIS A 47 -6.19 -6.78 3.74
C HIS A 47 -5.74 -7.79 2.66
N GLY A 48 -4.51 -8.32 2.74
CA GLY A 48 -3.98 -9.28 1.76
C GLY A 48 -3.57 -8.67 0.41
N TYR A 49 -3.45 -7.35 0.32
CA TYR A 49 -2.92 -6.64 -0.85
C TYR A 49 -1.39 -6.67 -0.93
N ALA A 50 -0.72 -7.04 0.15
CA ALA A 50 0.72 -7.21 0.21
C ALA A 50 1.11 -8.42 1.06
N SER A 51 2.29 -8.96 0.79
CA SER A 51 2.93 -9.99 1.62
C SER A 51 4.43 -9.76 1.64
N TYR A 52 5.09 -10.05 2.76
CA TYR A 52 6.54 -10.18 2.80
C TYR A 52 6.97 -11.53 2.23
N ARG A 53 8.04 -11.51 1.43
CA ARG A 53 8.69 -12.71 0.89
C ARG A 53 10.19 -12.56 1.01
N VAL A 54 10.88 -13.66 1.26
CA VAL A 54 12.34 -13.68 1.23
C VAL A 54 12.79 -13.88 -0.21
N GLU A 55 13.41 -12.86 -0.79
CA GLU A 55 14.02 -12.92 -2.12
C GLU A 55 15.53 -12.73 -1.98
N LYS A 56 16.31 -13.70 -2.45
CA LYS A 56 17.79 -13.68 -2.35
C LYS A 56 18.30 -13.42 -0.92
N GLY A 57 17.62 -14.00 0.07
CA GLY A 57 17.97 -13.85 1.50
C GLY A 57 17.59 -12.51 2.12
N LYS A 58 16.84 -11.65 1.42
CA LYS A 58 16.35 -10.37 1.95
C LYS A 58 14.83 -10.37 2.00
N GLU A 59 14.27 -9.81 3.06
CA GLU A 59 12.83 -9.62 3.16
C GLU A 59 12.39 -8.47 2.25
N THR A 60 11.53 -8.80 1.29
CA THR A 60 10.98 -7.87 0.31
C THR A 60 9.47 -7.87 0.44
N ILE A 61 8.87 -6.68 0.50
CA ILE A 61 7.42 -6.55 0.41
C ILE A 61 6.97 -6.61 -1.05
N THR A 62 6.00 -7.48 -1.33
CA THR A 62 5.42 -7.66 -2.66
C THR A 62 3.94 -7.28 -2.61
N PHE A 63 3.52 -6.35 -3.49
CA PHE A 63 2.10 -6.00 -3.67
C PHE A 63 1.45 -6.89 -4.73
N LEU A 64 0.36 -7.54 -4.36
CA LEU A 64 -0.33 -8.55 -5.16
C LEU A 64 -1.68 -7.99 -5.65
N PRO A 65 -2.15 -8.36 -6.86
CA PRO A 65 -3.54 -8.12 -7.22
C PRO A 65 -4.47 -8.87 -6.25
N LYS A 66 -5.60 -8.25 -5.91
CA LYS A 66 -6.66 -8.96 -5.17
C LYS A 66 -7.07 -10.18 -6.01
N GLN A 67 -7.00 -11.36 -5.41
CA GLN A 67 -7.61 -12.57 -5.99
C GLN A 67 -9.13 -12.46 -5.93
#